data_AF-A0A9X0CWB3-F1
#
_entry.id   AF-A0A9X0CWB3-F1
#
_cell.length_a   1.000
_cell.length_b   1.000
_cell.length_c   1.000
_cell.angle_alpha   90.00
_cell.angle_beta   90.00
_cell.angle_gamma   90.00
#
_symmetry.space_group_name_H-M   'P 1'
#
loop_
_entity.id
_entity.type
_entity.pdbx_description
1 polymer ?
#
loop_
_entity_poly.entity_id
_entity_poly.type
_entity_poly.pdbx_seq_one_letter_code
_entity_poly.pdbx_strand_id
1 'polypeptide(L)'
;MIAVKEALSEPFTLIQGPPEYLLRIPDLKVLRVYSDQVEQKEFPIPNKLKPARATRSDQELKISSDKIRSVSLHHVIRGPECPYSLELRQFEEGFTHDKAKGEIISRKEVEEYRKVIGLAEKWALQESGVQIVLCTCATSGSPRITTSCDNFQQGIVDECGMCMEPESLVPITCSGARQVVSDW
;
A
#
# COMPACT_ATOMS: atom_id res chain seq x y z
N MET A 1 -2.11 -22.97 2.81
CA MET A 1 -0.69 -23.31 2.50
C MET A 1 -0.44 -23.78 1.08
N ILE A 2 -1.36 -24.53 0.44
CA ILE A 2 -1.19 -24.96 -0.97
C ILE A 2 -1.30 -23.77 -1.92
N ALA A 3 -2.29 -22.89 -1.73
CA ALA A 3 -2.45 -21.66 -2.52
C ALA A 3 -1.24 -20.72 -2.48
N VAL A 4 -0.55 -20.62 -1.34
CA VAL A 4 0.69 -19.82 -1.21
C VAL A 4 1.84 -20.45 -1.99
N LYS A 5 1.91 -21.79 -2.07
CA LYS A 5 2.94 -22.48 -2.86
C LYS A 5 2.71 -22.34 -4.37
N GLU A 6 1.45 -22.31 -4.82
CA GLU A 6 1.10 -22.03 -6.22
C GLU A 6 1.28 -20.54 -6.57
N ALA A 7 1.03 -19.62 -5.63
CA ALA A 7 1.33 -18.20 -5.82
C ALA A 7 2.82 -17.92 -6.03
N LEU A 8 3.70 -18.68 -5.34
CA LEU A 8 5.15 -18.54 -5.45
C LEU A 8 5.72 -19.01 -6.81
N SER A 9 4.93 -19.64 -7.68
CA SER A 9 5.40 -20.02 -9.02
C SER A 9 5.22 -18.94 -10.08
N GLU A 10 4.48 -17.86 -9.80
CA GLU A 10 4.23 -16.78 -10.75
C GLU A 10 4.64 -15.42 -10.17
N PRO A 11 5.31 -14.55 -10.95
CA PRO A 11 5.64 -13.22 -10.49
C PRO A 11 4.36 -12.39 -10.44
N PHE A 12 4.06 -11.81 -9.27
CA PHE A 12 2.98 -10.84 -9.03
C PHE A 12 1.62 -11.42 -8.60
N THR A 13 1.52 -11.72 -7.30
CA THR A 13 0.27 -12.11 -6.63
C THR A 13 -0.24 -10.98 -5.73
N LEU A 14 -1.53 -10.65 -5.85
CA LEU A 14 -2.24 -9.81 -4.89
C LEU A 14 -2.82 -10.71 -3.80
N ILE A 15 -2.43 -10.53 -2.54
CA ILE A 15 -3.00 -11.32 -1.44
C ILE A 15 -3.71 -10.39 -0.45
N GLN A 16 -4.96 -10.69 -0.14
CA GLN A 16 -5.62 -10.18 1.07
C GLN A 16 -5.29 -11.15 2.19
N GLY A 17 -4.73 -10.69 3.32
CA GLY A 17 -4.49 -11.56 4.48
C GLY A 17 -3.58 -10.93 5.54
N PRO A 18 -3.54 -11.50 6.76
CA PRO A 18 -2.59 -11.09 7.81
C PRO A 18 -1.14 -11.27 7.31
N PRO A 19 -0.28 -10.23 7.39
CA PRO A 19 1.07 -10.29 6.83
C PRO A 19 1.98 -11.30 7.54
N GLU A 20 1.63 -11.73 8.76
CA GLU A 20 2.50 -12.48 9.67
C GLU A 20 2.94 -13.82 9.09
N TYR A 21 2.14 -14.45 8.23
CA TYR A 21 2.48 -15.73 7.62
C TYR A 21 3.41 -15.58 6.42
N LEU A 22 3.17 -14.59 5.56
CA LEU A 22 3.98 -14.36 4.35
C LEU A 22 5.36 -13.84 4.70
N LEU A 23 5.46 -13.00 5.74
CA LEU A 23 6.74 -12.49 6.26
C LEU A 23 7.61 -13.58 6.93
N ARG A 24 7.10 -14.80 7.13
CA ARG A 24 7.89 -15.94 7.62
C ARG A 24 8.55 -16.73 6.50
N ILE A 25 8.17 -16.52 5.23
CA ILE A 25 8.73 -17.22 4.09
C ILE A 25 10.05 -16.55 3.72
N PRO A 26 11.19 -17.27 3.77
CA PRO A 26 12.49 -16.70 3.41
C PRO A 26 12.51 -16.30 1.93
N ASP A 27 13.29 -15.26 1.61
CA ASP A 27 13.52 -14.73 0.26
C ASP A 27 12.30 -14.16 -0.48
N LEU A 28 11.14 -14.11 0.17
CA LEU A 28 9.92 -13.56 -0.39
C LEU A 28 9.86 -12.03 -0.20
N LYS A 29 9.84 -11.29 -1.31
CA LYS A 29 9.72 -9.83 -1.30
C LYS A 29 8.25 -9.42 -1.32
N VAL A 30 7.75 -9.00 -0.16
CA VAL A 30 6.37 -8.60 0.06
C VAL A 30 6.28 -7.08 0.20
N LEU A 31 5.24 -6.46 -0.37
CA LEU A 31 4.93 -5.04 -0.20
C LEU A 31 3.50 -4.88 0.30
N ARG A 32 3.31 -4.21 1.44
CA ARG A 32 1.99 -3.96 2.01
C ARG A 32 1.48 -2.57 1.69
N VAL A 33 0.37 -2.48 0.96
CA VAL A 33 -0.32 -1.23 0.61
C VAL A 33 -1.46 -1.00 1.60
N TYR A 34 -1.41 0.14 2.27
CA TYR A 34 -2.44 0.57 3.21
C TYR A 34 -3.35 1.63 2.56
N SER A 35 -4.49 1.89 3.19
CA SER A 35 -5.36 2.98 2.75
C SER A 35 -4.74 4.34 3.06
N ASP A 36 -5.09 5.34 2.25
CA ASP A 36 -4.70 6.75 2.44
C ASP A 36 -4.90 7.27 3.87
N GLN A 37 -5.90 6.76 4.61
CA GLN A 37 -6.19 7.18 5.98
C GLN A 37 -5.13 6.67 6.97
N VAL A 38 -4.62 5.46 6.77
CA VAL A 38 -3.57 4.88 7.61
C VAL A 38 -2.26 5.61 7.37
N GLU A 39 -1.89 5.81 6.11
CA GLU A 39 -0.61 6.43 5.76
C GLU A 39 -0.52 7.87 6.26
N GLN A 40 -1.63 8.62 6.18
CA GLN A 40 -1.68 10.01 6.65
C GLN A 40 -1.62 10.17 8.18
N LYS A 41 -1.74 9.08 8.96
CA LYS A 41 -1.45 9.13 10.41
C LYS A 41 0.04 9.32 10.67
N GLU A 42 0.90 8.79 9.79
CA GLU A 42 2.35 8.89 9.89
C GLU A 42 2.91 10.00 8.99
N PHE A 43 2.41 10.10 7.75
CA PHE A 43 2.86 11.02 6.72
C PHE A 43 1.70 11.91 6.23
N PRO A 44 1.30 12.93 7.02
CA PRO A 44 0.15 13.77 6.70
C PRO A 44 0.41 14.62 5.44
N ILE A 45 -0.57 14.64 4.54
CA ILE A 45 -0.53 15.50 3.35
C ILE A 45 -1.14 16.87 3.70
N PRO A 46 -0.44 18.00 3.48
CA PRO A 46 -1.00 19.32 3.71
C PRO A 46 -2.27 19.57 2.91
N ASN A 47 -3.13 20.47 3.41
CA ASN A 47 -4.38 20.89 2.77
C ASN A 47 -5.42 19.78 2.52
N LYS A 48 -5.21 18.54 3.01
CA LYS A 48 -6.22 17.48 2.98
C LYS A 48 -7.09 17.58 4.24
N LEU A 49 -8.41 17.62 4.04
CA LEU A 49 -9.37 17.57 5.16
C LEU A 49 -9.17 16.24 5.90
N LYS A 50 -9.04 16.31 7.23
CA LYS A 50 -9.02 15.10 8.07
C LYS A 50 -10.36 14.36 7.87
N PRO A 51 -10.35 13.04 7.61
CA PRO A 51 -11.59 12.29 7.46
C PRO A 51 -12.46 12.43 8.70
N ALA A 52 -13.77 12.60 8.48
CA ALA A 52 -14.75 12.63 9.55
C ALA A 52 -14.96 11.20 10.07
N ARG A 53 -14.37 10.90 11.23
CA ARG A 53 -14.45 9.65 12.03
C ARG A 53 -13.40 8.58 11.70
N ALA A 54 -12.81 8.06 12.77
CA ALA A 54 -12.13 6.77 12.80
C ALA A 54 -13.17 5.66 12.58
N THR A 55 -12.98 4.82 11.57
CA THR A 55 -13.77 3.60 11.39
C THR A 55 -13.22 2.51 12.31
N ARG A 56 -14.06 1.55 12.74
CA ARG A 56 -13.69 0.47 13.68
C ARG A 56 -12.45 -0.33 13.26
N SER A 57 -12.11 -0.36 11.98
CA SER A 57 -10.90 -0.98 11.41
C SER A 57 -9.60 -0.32 11.88
N ASP A 58 -9.64 0.90 12.43
CA ASP A 58 -8.46 1.63 12.90
C ASP A 58 -7.82 1.03 14.17
N GLN A 59 -8.56 0.23 14.95
CA GLN A 59 -8.01 -0.42 16.15
C GLN A 59 -7.13 -1.63 15.85
N GLU A 60 -7.28 -2.23 14.66
CA GLU A 60 -6.49 -3.37 14.19
C GLU A 60 -5.18 -2.93 13.50
N LEU A 61 -5.01 -1.62 13.31
CA LEU A 61 -3.91 -0.99 12.56
C LEU A 61 -2.76 -0.51 13.45
N LYS A 62 -2.66 -0.96 14.71
CA LYS A 62 -1.42 -0.81 15.48
C LYS A 62 -0.36 -1.67 14.80
N ILE A 63 0.39 -1.08 13.87
CA ILE A 63 1.57 -1.67 13.22
C ILE A 63 2.58 -1.98 14.35
N SER A 64 2.46 -3.17 14.93
CA SER A 64 3.16 -3.56 16.16
C SER A 64 4.41 -4.40 15.89
N SER A 65 4.93 -4.37 14.65
CA SER A 65 6.13 -5.12 14.27
C SER A 65 6.95 -4.32 13.28
N ASP A 66 8.22 -4.08 13.61
CA ASP A 66 9.21 -3.43 12.72
C ASP A 66 9.30 -4.13 11.36
N LYS A 67 9.07 -5.45 11.32
CA LYS A 67 9.03 -6.22 10.07
C LYS A 67 7.88 -5.77 9.16
N ILE A 68 6.68 -5.57 9.72
CA ILE A 68 5.53 -5.08 8.95
C ILE A 68 5.83 -3.67 8.43
N ARG A 69 6.40 -2.82 9.29
CA ARG A 69 6.77 -1.44 8.92
C ARG A 69 7.77 -1.42 7.75
N SER A 70 8.74 -2.33 7.75
CA SER A 70 9.76 -2.41 6.69
C SER A 70 9.22 -2.80 5.31
N VAL A 71 8.04 -3.44 5.25
CA VAL A 71 7.39 -3.82 3.99
C VAL A 71 6.21 -2.93 3.63
N SER A 72 5.84 -1.96 4.46
CA SER A 72 4.75 -1.03 4.17
C SER A 72 5.13 -0.06 3.05
N LEU A 73 4.27 0.12 2.05
CA LEU A 73 4.52 0.96 0.87
C LEU A 73 5.01 2.36 1.25
N HIS A 74 4.28 3.06 2.12
CA HIS A 74 4.66 4.40 2.57
C HIS A 74 6.01 4.46 3.31
N HIS A 75 6.49 3.35 3.88
CA HIS A 75 7.83 3.28 4.46
C HIS A 75 8.89 2.91 3.41
N VAL A 76 8.57 1.97 2.51
CA VAL A 76 9.46 1.52 1.43
C VAL A 76 9.85 2.67 0.51
N ILE A 77 8.90 3.52 0.11
CA ILE A 77 9.19 4.69 -0.75
C ILE A 77 10.05 5.77 -0.05
N ARG A 78 10.14 5.71 1.28
CA ARG A 78 10.99 6.58 2.12
C ARG A 78 12.28 5.89 2.56
N GLY A 79 12.45 4.62 2.20
CA GLY A 79 13.64 3.83 2.48
C GLY A 79 14.84 4.24 1.62
N PRO A 80 16.04 3.77 1.98
CA PRO A 80 17.27 4.15 1.30
C PRO A 80 17.36 3.63 -0.15
N GLU A 81 16.63 2.57 -0.49
CA GLU A 81 16.62 1.98 -1.84
C GLU A 81 15.77 2.78 -2.83
N CYS A 82 14.84 3.61 -2.34
CA CYS A 82 13.95 4.37 -3.22
C CYS A 82 14.66 5.62 -3.77
N PRO A 83 14.72 5.81 -5.10
CA PRO A 83 15.39 6.96 -5.72
C PRO A 83 14.70 8.30 -5.40
N TYR A 84 13.42 8.27 -5.04
CA TYR A 84 12.63 9.45 -4.70
C TYR A 84 12.62 9.78 -3.19
N SER A 85 13.25 8.93 -2.36
CA SER A 85 13.17 9.05 -0.89
C SER A 85 13.76 10.36 -0.35
N LEU A 86 14.78 10.91 -1.01
CA LEU A 86 15.40 12.17 -0.61
C LEU A 86 14.48 13.36 -0.91
N GLU A 87 13.89 13.39 -2.11
CA GLU A 87 12.96 14.45 -2.52
C GLU A 87 11.70 14.45 -1.64
N LEU A 88 11.14 13.27 -1.34
CA LEU A 88 10.02 13.14 -0.40
C LEU A 88 10.35 13.72 0.97
N ARG A 89 11.55 13.41 1.52
CA ARG A 89 11.99 13.95 2.82
C ARG A 89 12.12 15.47 2.80
N GLN A 90 12.64 16.04 1.72
CA GLN A 90 12.76 17.49 1.58
C GLN A 90 11.39 18.19 1.61
N PHE A 91 10.40 17.66 0.89
CA PHE A 91 9.02 18.16 0.96
C PHE A 91 8.44 18.05 2.39
N GLU A 92 8.61 16.91 3.05
CA GLU A 92 8.06 16.66 4.38
C GLU A 92 8.68 17.55 5.47
N GLU A 93 10.01 17.76 5.40
CA GLU A 93 10.73 18.69 6.27
C GLU A 93 10.27 20.13 6.02
N GLY A 94 10.11 20.53 4.75
CA GLY A 94 9.56 21.82 4.35
C GLY A 94 8.16 22.05 4.92
N PHE A 95 7.24 21.11 4.72
CA PHE A 95 5.88 21.20 5.26
C PHE A 95 5.85 21.28 6.79
N THR A 96 6.74 20.55 7.45
CA THR A 96 6.87 20.59 8.91
C THR A 96 7.33 21.96 9.37
N HIS A 97 8.31 22.54 8.68
CA HIS A 97 8.85 23.86 8.93
C HIS A 97 7.81 24.97 8.72
N ASP A 98 7.15 24.97 7.57
CA ASP A 98 6.14 25.97 7.20
C ASP A 98 4.96 25.94 8.16
N LYS A 99 4.49 24.73 8.51
CA LYS A 99 3.44 24.55 9.51
C LYS A 99 3.85 25.07 10.89
N ALA A 100 5.11 24.90 11.30
CA ALA A 100 5.61 25.42 12.57
C ALA A 100 5.67 26.96 12.59
N LYS A 101 5.88 27.58 11.43
CA LYS A 101 5.84 29.04 11.24
C LYS A 101 4.45 29.61 10.99
N GLY A 102 3.45 28.75 10.76
CA GLY A 102 2.11 29.16 10.36
C GLY A 102 2.03 29.67 8.91
N GLU A 103 2.99 29.29 8.07
CA GLU A 103 3.01 29.63 6.65
C GLU A 103 1.98 28.78 5.87
N ILE A 104 1.44 29.37 4.81
CA ILE A 104 0.45 28.71 3.96
C ILE A 104 1.17 27.88 2.92
N ILE A 105 1.06 26.56 3.04
CA ILE A 105 1.59 25.61 2.04
C ILE A 105 0.74 25.71 0.77
N SER A 106 1.39 25.98 -0.36
CA SER A 106 0.68 26.24 -1.61
C SER A 106 0.07 24.95 -2.20
N ARG A 107 -1.06 25.09 -2.91
CA ARG A 107 -1.67 23.94 -3.60
C ARG A 107 -0.73 23.31 -4.64
N LYS A 108 0.05 24.14 -5.34
CA LYS A 108 1.00 23.70 -6.37
C LYS A 108 2.07 22.79 -5.77
N GLU A 109 2.61 23.17 -4.63
CA GLU A 109 3.64 22.41 -3.91
C GLU A 109 3.10 21.07 -3.39
N VAL A 110 1.86 21.05 -2.87
CA VAL A 110 1.19 19.78 -2.51
C VAL A 110 0.96 18.89 -3.72
N GLU A 111 0.64 19.47 -4.88
CA GLU A 111 0.48 18.72 -6.14
C GLU A 111 1.82 18.16 -6.65
N GLU A 112 2.93 18.90 -6.50
CA GLU A 112 4.28 18.41 -6.81
C GLU A 112 4.68 17.25 -5.89
N TYR A 113 4.49 17.40 -4.57
CA TYR A 113 4.72 16.32 -3.61
C TYR A 113 3.91 15.06 -3.94
N ARG A 114 2.62 15.20 -4.28
CA ARG A 114 1.78 14.05 -4.69
C ARG A 114 2.27 13.36 -5.96
N LYS A 115 2.85 14.10 -6.91
CA LYS A 115 3.46 13.50 -8.11
C LYS A 115 4.68 12.68 -7.74
N VAL A 116 5.54 13.19 -6.86
CA VAL A 116 6.72 12.45 -6.38
C VAL A 116 6.31 11.18 -5.64
N ILE A 117 5.27 11.24 -4.80
CA ILE A 117 4.68 10.05 -4.17
C ILE A 117 4.26 9.04 -5.24
N GLY A 118 3.50 9.45 -6.25
CA GLY A 118 3.03 8.55 -7.31
C GLY A 118 4.17 7.91 -8.11
N LEU A 119 5.25 8.65 -8.38
CA LEU A 119 6.46 8.11 -9.01
C LEU A 119 7.15 7.07 -8.12
N ALA A 120 7.27 7.36 -6.83
CA ALA A 120 7.89 6.47 -5.86
C ALA A 120 7.10 5.17 -5.65
N GLU A 121 5.77 5.28 -5.64
CA GLU A 121 4.88 4.11 -5.55
C GLU A 121 4.95 3.24 -6.78
N LYS A 122 4.97 3.86 -7.97
CA LYS A 122 5.16 3.15 -9.23
C LYS A 122 6.49 2.38 -9.23
N TRP A 123 7.58 3.02 -8.81
CA TRP A 123 8.88 2.35 -8.63
C TRP A 123 8.78 1.18 -7.65
N ALA A 124 8.12 1.38 -6.50
CA ALA A 124 7.99 0.32 -5.50
C ALA A 124 7.18 -0.87 -6.02
N LEU A 125 6.14 -0.63 -6.82
CA LEU A 125 5.27 -1.66 -7.36
C LEU A 125 5.87 -2.36 -8.59
N GLN A 126 6.65 -1.66 -9.43
CA GLN A 126 7.11 -2.19 -10.72
C GLN A 126 8.61 -2.54 -10.76
N GLU A 127 9.45 -1.83 -10.02
CA GLU A 127 10.91 -1.85 -10.22
C GLU A 127 11.69 -2.38 -8.99
N SER A 128 11.10 -2.37 -7.80
CA SER A 128 11.77 -2.82 -6.56
C SER A 128 12.00 -4.34 -6.46
N GLY A 129 11.42 -5.11 -7.40
CA GLY A 129 11.47 -6.57 -7.40
C GLY A 129 10.53 -7.22 -6.38
N VAL A 130 9.48 -6.50 -5.96
CA VAL A 130 8.38 -7.06 -5.15
C VAL A 130 7.68 -8.16 -5.93
N GLN A 131 7.41 -9.27 -5.23
CA GLN A 131 6.76 -10.46 -5.78
C GLN A 131 5.29 -10.54 -5.35
N ILE A 132 4.98 -10.05 -4.15
CA ILE A 132 3.64 -10.09 -3.56
C ILE A 132 3.22 -8.70 -3.10
N VAL A 133 2.03 -8.28 -3.54
CA VAL A 133 1.38 -7.08 -3.03
C VAL A 133 0.30 -7.50 -2.02
N LEU A 134 0.41 -6.99 -0.80
CA LEU A 134 -0.56 -7.19 0.27
C LEU A 134 -1.42 -5.96 0.45
N CYS A 135 -2.75 -6.10 0.37
CA CYS A 135 -3.66 -5.01 0.66
C CYS A 135 -5.02 -5.53 1.16
N THR A 136 -5.89 -4.64 1.63
CA THR A 136 -7.30 -5.00 1.89
C THR A 136 -8.08 -5.05 0.58
N CYS A 137 -9.22 -5.74 0.57
CA CYS A 137 -10.15 -5.79 -0.55
C CYS A 137 -10.50 -4.39 -1.08
N ALA A 138 -10.89 -3.46 -0.22
CA ALA A 138 -11.18 -2.09 -0.63
C ALA A 138 -9.95 -1.35 -1.21
N THR A 139 -8.76 -1.61 -0.68
CA THR A 139 -7.52 -0.95 -1.14
C THR A 139 -7.07 -1.47 -2.50
N SER A 140 -7.42 -2.72 -2.86
CA SER A 140 -7.08 -3.31 -4.16
C SER A 140 -7.65 -2.54 -5.36
N GLY A 141 -8.78 -1.86 -5.17
CA GLY A 141 -9.40 -1.00 -6.19
C GLY A 141 -8.81 0.42 -6.25
N SER A 142 -7.79 0.73 -5.44
CA SER A 142 -7.19 2.06 -5.45
C SER A 142 -6.44 2.33 -6.76
N PRO A 143 -6.48 3.57 -7.31
CA PRO A 143 -5.72 3.93 -8.50
C PRO A 143 -4.23 3.62 -8.39
N ARG A 144 -3.68 3.67 -7.18
CA ARG A 144 -2.26 3.38 -6.88
C ARG A 144 -1.89 1.95 -7.28
N ILE A 145 -2.80 1.00 -7.06
CA ILE A 145 -2.64 -0.41 -7.43
C ILE A 145 -3.06 -0.60 -8.89
N THR A 146 -4.26 -0.16 -9.27
CA THR A 146 -4.84 -0.49 -10.59
C THR A 146 -4.15 0.19 -11.78
N THR A 147 -3.40 1.28 -11.57
CA THR A 147 -2.64 1.95 -12.64
C THR A 147 -1.16 1.58 -12.66
N SER A 148 -0.63 1.01 -11.57
CA SER A 148 0.77 0.61 -11.46
C SER A 148 0.97 -0.88 -11.73
N CYS A 149 -0.10 -1.67 -11.77
CA CYS A 149 -0.01 -3.12 -11.79
C CYS A 149 -0.96 -3.71 -12.84
N ASP A 150 -0.57 -3.63 -14.12
CA ASP A 150 -1.38 -4.13 -15.24
C ASP A 150 -1.19 -5.64 -15.53
N ASN A 151 -0.38 -6.33 -14.72
CA ASN A 151 0.04 -7.71 -14.98
C ASN A 151 -0.04 -8.62 -13.75
N PHE A 152 -1.07 -8.44 -12.91
CA PHE A 152 -1.34 -9.41 -11.86
C PHE A 152 -1.61 -10.78 -12.47
N GLN A 153 -0.80 -11.78 -12.11
CA GLN A 153 -1.00 -13.14 -12.58
C GLN A 153 -2.08 -13.84 -11.77
N GLN A 154 -2.11 -13.57 -10.47
CA GLN A 154 -3.03 -14.20 -9.54
C GLN A 154 -3.51 -13.22 -8.45
N GLY A 155 -4.80 -13.28 -8.12
CA GLY A 155 -5.37 -12.65 -6.93
C GLY A 155 -5.82 -13.73 -5.92
N ILE A 156 -5.38 -13.63 -4.68
CA ILE A 156 -5.80 -14.48 -3.57
C ILE A 156 -6.57 -13.62 -2.59
N VAL A 157 -7.81 -14.01 -2.33
CA VAL A 157 -8.65 -13.40 -1.31
C VAL A 157 -8.72 -14.40 -0.15
N ASP A 158 -7.83 -14.21 0.84
CA ASP A 158 -7.83 -15.02 2.08
C ASP A 158 -8.92 -14.50 3.01
N GLU A 159 -9.57 -15.39 3.76
CA GLU A 159 -10.63 -15.03 4.71
C GLU A 159 -11.82 -14.27 4.06
N CYS A 160 -12.25 -14.68 2.85
CA CYS A 160 -13.41 -14.08 2.16
C CYS A 160 -14.66 -14.03 3.04
N GLY A 161 -14.84 -15.01 3.94
CA GLY A 161 -15.96 -15.08 4.88
C GLY A 161 -16.03 -13.91 5.87
N MET A 162 -14.95 -13.13 6.03
CA MET A 162 -14.92 -11.93 6.89
C MET A 162 -15.22 -10.62 6.15
N CYS A 163 -15.28 -10.64 4.81
CA CYS A 163 -15.63 -9.49 3.99
C CYS A 163 -17.11 -9.47 3.63
N MET A 164 -17.67 -8.28 3.41
CA MET A 164 -18.97 -8.23 2.72
C MET A 164 -18.77 -8.67 1.26
N GLU A 165 -19.78 -9.34 0.68
CA GLU A 165 -19.76 -9.77 -0.73
C GLU A 165 -19.31 -8.66 -1.72
N PRO A 166 -19.79 -7.40 -1.65
CA PRO A 166 -19.29 -6.36 -2.55
C PRO A 166 -17.80 -6.02 -2.34
N GLU A 167 -17.27 -6.18 -1.14
CA GLU A 167 -15.86 -5.94 -0.86
C GLU A 167 -14.99 -7.03 -1.48
N SER A 168 -15.36 -8.30 -1.35
CA SER A 168 -14.60 -9.42 -1.92
C SER A 168 -14.55 -9.39 -3.44
N LEU A 169 -15.50 -8.71 -4.11
CA LEU A 169 -15.51 -8.49 -5.56
C LEU A 169 -14.53 -7.41 -6.06
N VAL A 170 -14.08 -6.48 -5.20
CA VAL A 170 -13.15 -5.41 -5.59
C VAL A 170 -11.84 -5.94 -6.17
N PRO A 171 -11.09 -6.85 -5.49
CA PRO A 171 -9.85 -7.37 -6.06
C PRO A 171 -10.10 -8.16 -7.35
N ILE A 172 -11.25 -8.83 -7.49
CA ILE A 172 -11.60 -9.62 -8.67
C ILE A 172 -11.81 -8.72 -9.89
N THR A 173 -12.52 -7.61 -9.69
CA THR A 173 -12.92 -6.71 -10.77
C THR A 173 -11.84 -5.68 -11.12
N CYS A 174 -11.04 -5.24 -10.14
CA CYS A 174 -10.08 -4.15 -10.32
C CYS A 174 -8.65 -4.62 -10.61
N SER A 175 -8.24 -5.82 -10.18
CA SER A 175 -6.85 -6.26 -10.35
C SER A 175 -6.49 -6.65 -11.78
N GLY A 176 -7.46 -7.00 -12.62
CA GLY A 176 -7.19 -7.61 -13.93
C GLY A 176 -6.47 -8.97 -13.83
N ALA A 177 -6.49 -9.62 -12.66
CA ALA A 177 -5.80 -10.88 -12.44
C ALA A 177 -6.33 -11.99 -13.35
N ARG A 178 -5.42 -12.77 -13.96
CA ARG A 178 -5.79 -13.90 -14.84
C ARG A 178 -6.49 -15.02 -14.11
N GLN A 179 -6.13 -15.22 -12.84
CA GLN A 179 -6.74 -16.19 -11.97
C GLN A 179 -7.05 -15.55 -10.61
N VAL A 180 -8.23 -15.84 -10.09
CA VAL A 180 -8.61 -15.46 -8.73
C VAL A 180 -8.93 -16.72 -7.94
N VAL A 181 -8.33 -16.84 -6.76
CA VAL A 181 -8.59 -17.92 -5.81
C VAL A 181 -9.17 -17.30 -4.54
N SER A 182 -10.36 -17.74 -4.16
CA SER A 182 -11.03 -17.34 -2.92
C SER A 182 -11.12 -18.55 -1.99
N ASP A 183 -10.59 -18.44 -0.78
CA ASP A 183 -10.80 -19.44 0.28
C ASP A 183 -12.06 -19.06 1.07
N TRP A 184 -13.05 -19.95 1.13
CA TRP A 184 -14.35 -19.75 1.77
C TRP A 184 -14.46 -20.53 3.08
#